data_AF-A0A0Q0BSR1-F1
#
_entry.id   AF-A0A0Q0BSR1-F1
#
_cell.length_a   1.000
_cell.length_b   1.000
_cell.length_c   1.000
_cell.angle_alpha   90.00
_cell.angle_beta   90.00
_cell.angle_gamma   90.00
#
_symmetry.space_group_name_H-M   'P 1'
#
loop_
_entity.id
_entity.type
_entity.pdbx_description
1 polymer ?
#
loop_
_entity_poly.entity_id
_entity_poly.type
_entity_poly.pdbx_seq_one_letter_code
_entity_poly.pdbx_strand_id
1 'polypeptide(L)'
;MLLHDFKRELNAYLSARPGLGVSTLDDIIAFNAASDGAQAYDQDLLIDSAGTTVDQDQLSRATNLRTAHRQLIEGLLQQNSLDALIDWSEVSFKAVGAIAGYPGITVPVGLNNEGLPKGLYFLSTAWDEAKLLSYAYALEQVLLAALSTSISTTVPRED
;
A
#
# COMPACT_ATOMS: atom_id res chain seq x y z
N MET A 1 3.06 0.47 16.24
CA MET A 1 2.10 1.53 15.89
C MET A 1 0.81 0.92 15.34
N LEU A 2 0.85 0.21 14.20
CA LEU A 2 -0.33 -0.48 13.65
C LEU A 2 -1.08 -1.36 14.67
N LEU A 3 -0.36 -2.19 15.44
CA LEU A 3 -0.98 -3.03 16.48
C LEU A 3 -1.70 -2.21 17.57
N HIS A 4 -1.19 -1.04 17.95
CA HIS A 4 -1.79 -0.20 18.98
C HIS A 4 -3.04 0.51 18.50
N ASP A 5 -2.99 1.07 17.29
CA ASP A 5 -4.13 1.79 16.72
C ASP A 5 -5.27 0.85 16.33
N PHE A 6 -4.95 -0.37 15.86
CA PHE A 6 -5.94 -1.29 15.30
C PHE A 6 -7.08 -1.63 16.26
N LYS A 7 -6.78 -2.05 17.50
CA LYS A 7 -7.81 -2.31 18.52
C LYS A 7 -8.71 -1.09 18.74
N ARG A 8 -8.10 0.10 18.92
CA ARG A 8 -8.83 1.35 19.18
C ARG A 8 -9.78 1.67 18.02
N GLU A 9 -9.26 1.71 16.79
CA GLU A 9 -10.01 2.11 15.60
C GLU A 9 -11.08 1.07 15.23
N LEU A 10 -10.76 -0.22 15.33
CA LEU A 10 -11.71 -1.28 15.02
C LEU A 10 -12.89 -1.29 16.02
N ASN A 11 -12.63 -1.15 17.31
CA ASN A 11 -13.69 -1.07 18.31
C ASN A 11 -14.57 0.17 18.11
N ALA A 12 -13.96 1.33 17.80
CA ALA A 12 -14.70 2.54 17.47
C ALA A 12 -15.60 2.32 16.23
N TYR A 13 -15.06 1.71 15.18
CA TYR A 13 -15.81 1.36 13.98
C TYR A 13 -16.98 0.41 14.28
N LEU A 14 -16.74 -0.69 15.00
CA LEU A 14 -17.75 -1.72 15.29
C LEU A 14 -18.86 -1.19 16.19
N SER A 15 -18.54 -0.36 17.18
CA SER A 15 -19.54 0.25 18.07
C SER A 15 -20.58 1.12 17.35
N ALA A 16 -20.23 1.64 16.17
CA ALA A 16 -21.13 2.44 15.33
C ALA A 16 -21.94 1.60 14.33
N ARG A 17 -21.81 0.26 14.32
CA ARG A 17 -22.43 -0.63 13.33
C ARG A 17 -23.55 -1.49 13.92
N PRO A 18 -24.81 -1.27 13.50
CA PRO A 18 -25.91 -2.15 13.90
C PRO A 18 -25.94 -3.45 13.09
N GLY A 19 -26.50 -4.51 13.67
CA GLY A 19 -26.79 -5.77 12.97
C GLY A 19 -25.62 -6.76 12.87
N LEU A 20 -24.48 -6.48 13.51
CA LEU A 20 -23.36 -7.41 13.62
C LEU A 20 -23.46 -8.26 14.89
N GLY A 21 -23.00 -9.50 14.82
CA GLY A 21 -22.90 -10.40 15.99
C GLY A 21 -21.66 -10.15 16.88
N VAL A 22 -20.86 -9.14 16.55
CA VAL A 22 -19.62 -8.76 17.25
C VAL A 22 -19.58 -7.23 17.38
N SER A 23 -19.05 -6.73 18.49
CA SER A 23 -18.95 -5.28 18.78
C SER A 23 -17.52 -4.82 19.06
N THR A 24 -16.59 -5.75 19.25
CA THR A 24 -15.19 -5.48 19.60
C THR A 24 -14.23 -6.46 18.92
N LEU A 25 -12.93 -6.12 18.95
CA LEU A 25 -11.84 -7.03 18.59
C LEU A 25 -11.86 -8.30 19.45
N ASP A 26 -12.18 -8.19 20.74
CA ASP A 26 -12.24 -9.34 21.64
C ASP A 26 -13.38 -10.30 21.24
N ASP A 27 -14.52 -9.76 20.79
CA ASP A 27 -15.60 -10.58 20.24
C ASP A 27 -15.19 -11.32 18.97
N ILE A 28 -14.40 -10.67 18.09
CA ILE A 28 -13.87 -11.29 16.87
C ILE A 28 -12.91 -12.43 17.22
N ILE A 29 -12.02 -12.22 18.20
CA ILE A 29 -11.07 -13.24 18.65
C ILE A 29 -11.83 -14.45 19.22
N ALA A 30 -12.84 -14.20 20.04
CA ALA A 30 -13.70 -15.24 20.61
C ALA A 30 -14.50 -16.00 19.52
N PHE A 31 -15.02 -15.27 18.53
CA PHE A 31 -15.72 -15.85 17.39
C PHE A 31 -14.82 -16.79 16.59
N ASN A 32 -13.60 -16.37 16.28
CA ASN A 32 -12.60 -17.17 15.57
C ASN A 32 -12.17 -18.39 16.41
N ALA A 33 -12.02 -18.25 17.73
CA ALA A 33 -11.65 -19.36 18.61
C ALA A 33 -12.77 -20.42 18.73
N ALA A 34 -14.03 -20.01 18.58
CA ALA A 34 -15.18 -20.91 18.59
C ALA A 34 -15.51 -21.52 17.23
N SER A 35 -14.85 -21.08 16.16
CA SER A 35 -15.14 -21.46 14.78
C SER A 35 -13.85 -21.87 14.08
N ASP A 36 -13.66 -23.16 13.82
CA ASP A 36 -12.56 -23.61 12.98
C ASP A 36 -12.79 -23.09 11.56
N GLY A 37 -12.02 -22.07 11.17
CA GLY A 37 -12.03 -21.53 9.82
C GLY A 37 -11.66 -22.62 8.80
N ALA A 38 -12.11 -22.46 7.55
CA ALA A 38 -11.80 -23.41 6.48
C ALA A 38 -10.29 -23.52 6.16
N GLN A 39 -9.48 -22.58 6.65
CA GLN A 39 -8.03 -22.53 6.47
C GLN A 39 -7.35 -22.40 7.84
N ALA A 40 -6.28 -23.18 8.05
CA ALA A 40 -5.51 -23.22 9.29
C ALA A 40 -4.51 -22.06 9.40
N TYR A 41 -5.02 -20.83 9.47
CA TYR A 41 -4.22 -19.65 9.83
C TYR A 41 -4.49 -19.27 11.28
N ASP A 42 -3.46 -18.78 11.98
CA ASP A 42 -3.60 -18.25 13.33
C ASP A 42 -4.24 -16.85 13.34
N GLN A 43 -4.41 -16.30 14.55
CA GLN A 43 -4.90 -14.94 14.77
C GLN A 43 -3.99 -14.16 15.73
N ASP A 44 -2.68 -14.45 15.73
CA ASP A 44 -1.74 -13.90 16.71
C ASP A 44 -1.69 -12.37 16.65
N LEU A 45 -1.76 -11.77 15.45
CA LEU A 45 -1.81 -10.31 15.30
C LEU A 45 -3.06 -9.67 15.92
N LEU A 46 -4.20 -10.37 15.91
CA LEU A 46 -5.42 -9.89 16.57
C LEU A 46 -5.25 -9.94 18.09
N ILE A 47 -4.70 -11.04 18.60
CA ILE A 47 -4.42 -11.24 20.03
C ILE A 47 -3.40 -10.22 20.53
N ASP A 48 -2.30 -10.02 19.80
CA ASP A 48 -1.28 -9.02 20.12
C ASP A 48 -1.87 -7.60 20.14
N SER A 49 -2.69 -7.26 19.15
CA SER A 49 -3.37 -5.96 19.12
C SER A 49 -4.34 -5.79 20.29
N ALA A 50 -5.08 -6.85 20.67
CA ALA A 50 -5.98 -6.82 21.83
C ALA A 50 -5.25 -6.52 23.14
N GLY A 51 -3.99 -6.96 23.27
CA GLY A 51 -3.11 -6.68 24.42
C GLY A 51 -2.53 -5.26 24.48
N THR A 52 -2.76 -4.43 23.47
CA THR A 52 -2.16 -3.08 23.38
C THR A 52 -3.11 -1.96 23.81
N THR A 53 -2.52 -0.84 24.22
CA THR A 53 -3.23 0.42 24.49
C THR A 53 -2.55 1.56 23.73
N VAL A 54 -3.31 2.59 23.37
CA VAL A 54 -2.76 3.83 22.80
C VAL A 54 -2.60 4.87 23.91
N ASP A 55 -1.37 5.33 24.12
CA ASP A 55 -1.04 6.44 25.01
C ASP A 55 -0.42 7.62 24.23
N GLN A 56 -0.09 8.69 24.96
CA GLN A 56 0.51 9.89 24.38
C GLN A 56 1.91 9.66 23.79
N ASP A 57 2.69 8.71 24.32
CA ASP A 57 4.01 8.38 23.79
C ASP A 57 3.86 7.71 22.41
N GLN A 58 2.96 6.72 22.30
CA GLN A 58 2.68 6.05 21.04
C GLN A 58 2.18 7.01 19.96
N LEU A 59 1.28 7.94 20.31
CA LEU A 59 0.79 8.95 19.38
C LEU A 59 1.91 9.90 18.92
N SER A 60 2.79 10.29 19.83
CA SER A 60 3.96 11.14 19.52
C SER A 60 4.94 10.42 18.60
N ARG A 61 5.22 9.14 18.86
CA ARG A 61 6.06 8.30 18.01
C ARG A 61 5.48 8.15 16.61
N ALA A 62 4.17 7.93 16.49
CA ALA A 62 3.49 7.85 15.19
C ALA A 62 3.56 9.17 14.41
N THR A 63 3.36 10.29 15.10
CA THR A 63 3.48 11.62 14.50
C THR A 63 4.90 11.90 14.04
N ASN A 64 5.90 11.60 14.87
CA ASN A 64 7.31 11.79 14.54
C ASN A 64 7.74 10.92 13.36
N LEU A 65 7.31 9.65 13.33
CA LEU A 65 7.63 8.74 12.23
C LEU A 65 7.04 9.26 10.92
N ARG A 66 5.76 9.67 10.91
CA ARG A 66 5.13 10.28 9.74
C ARG A 66 5.88 11.53 9.28
N THR A 67 6.21 12.43 10.20
CA THR A 67 6.95 13.67 9.88
C THR A 67 8.33 13.37 9.28
N ALA A 68 9.09 12.44 9.86
CA ALA A 68 10.39 12.05 9.34
C ALA A 68 10.31 11.48 7.91
N HIS A 69 9.29 10.67 7.63
CA HIS A 69 9.08 10.12 6.28
C HIS A 69 8.68 11.18 5.26
N ARG A 70 7.84 12.15 5.66
CA ARG A 70 7.51 13.30 4.80
C ARG A 70 8.75 14.13 4.47
N GLN A 71 9.56 14.45 5.49
CA GLN A 71 10.81 15.20 5.31
C GLN A 71 11.79 14.47 4.40
N LEU A 72 11.89 13.14 4.50
CA LEU A 72 12.72 12.33 3.59
C LEU A 72 12.26 12.45 2.14
N ILE A 73 10.96 12.22 1.88
CA ILE A 73 10.40 12.26 0.51
C ILE A 73 10.52 13.66 -0.08
N GLU A 74 10.05 14.68 0.64
CA GLU A 74 10.07 16.07 0.19
C GLU A 74 11.49 16.58 0.00
N GLY A 75 12.41 16.20 0.90
CA GLY A 75 13.82 16.54 0.81
C GLY A 75 14.44 16.01 -0.48
N LEU A 76 14.20 14.74 -0.83
CA LEU A 76 14.70 14.14 -2.08
C LEU A 76 14.12 14.84 -3.31
N LEU A 77 12.81 15.12 -3.31
CA LEU A 77 12.15 15.80 -4.42
C LEU A 77 12.67 17.23 -4.62
N GLN A 78 12.77 18.01 -3.55
CA GLN A 78 13.21 19.40 -3.61
C GLN A 78 14.69 19.52 -3.98
N GLN A 79 15.57 18.74 -3.34
CA GLN A 79 17.02 18.80 -3.58
C GLN A 79 17.39 18.47 -5.02
N ASN A 80 16.59 17.62 -5.68
CA ASN A 80 16.85 17.16 -7.04
C ASN A 80 15.88 17.77 -8.07
N SER A 81 15.00 18.69 -7.66
CA SER A 81 13.96 19.29 -8.52
C SER A 81 13.13 18.24 -9.28
N LEU A 82 12.64 17.24 -8.56
CA LEU A 82 11.86 16.12 -9.12
C LEU A 82 10.36 16.29 -8.83
N ASP A 83 9.52 15.78 -9.73
CA ASP A 83 8.06 15.75 -9.56
C ASP A 83 7.54 14.47 -8.86
N ALA A 84 8.29 13.37 -8.95
CA ALA A 84 7.94 12.08 -8.36
C ALA A 84 9.19 11.24 -8.11
N LEU A 85 9.08 10.28 -7.19
CA LEU A 85 10.07 9.23 -6.95
C LEU A 85 9.60 7.92 -7.57
N ILE A 86 10.55 7.10 -8.01
CA ILE A 86 10.27 5.81 -8.63
C ILE A 86 11.06 4.72 -7.91
N ASP A 87 10.41 3.59 -7.61
CA ASP A 87 11.00 2.41 -6.99
C ASP A 87 10.89 1.18 -7.90
N TRP A 88 12.05 0.67 -8.32
CA TRP A 88 12.20 -0.54 -9.15
C TRP A 88 12.17 -1.84 -8.33
N SER A 89 12.40 -1.75 -7.02
CA SER A 89 12.35 -2.90 -6.10
C SER A 89 10.92 -3.26 -5.70
N GLU A 90 9.98 -2.33 -5.88
CA GLU A 90 8.58 -2.39 -5.45
C GLU A 90 8.32 -2.47 -3.94
N VAL A 91 9.34 -2.41 -3.10
CA VAL A 91 9.20 -2.65 -1.65
C VAL A 91 9.50 -1.39 -0.85
N SER A 92 10.65 -0.74 -1.10
CA SER A 92 11.19 0.31 -0.24
C SER A 92 10.28 1.54 -0.16
N PHE A 93 9.82 2.08 -1.29
CA PHE A 93 9.03 3.32 -1.29
C PHE A 93 7.56 3.12 -0.96
N LYS A 94 7.01 1.89 -1.07
CA LYS A 94 5.63 1.60 -0.67
C LYS A 94 5.43 1.82 0.82
N ALA A 95 6.32 1.24 1.64
CA ALA A 95 6.25 1.43 3.10
C ALA A 95 6.50 2.89 3.50
N VAL A 96 7.50 3.53 2.88
CA VAL A 96 7.87 4.91 3.18
C VAL A 96 6.74 5.90 2.85
N GLY A 97 6.12 5.75 1.67
CA GLY A 97 4.97 6.56 1.24
C GLY A 97 3.74 6.32 2.10
N ALA A 98 3.44 5.06 2.45
CA ALA A 98 2.30 4.71 3.31
C ALA A 98 2.42 5.35 4.70
N ILE A 99 3.61 5.31 5.31
CA ILE A 99 3.86 5.95 6.61
C ILE A 99 3.72 7.47 6.54
N ALA A 100 4.19 8.09 5.44
CA ALA A 100 4.04 9.53 5.20
C ALA A 100 2.56 9.94 4.96
N GLY A 101 1.73 8.99 4.53
CA GLY A 101 0.37 9.24 4.04
C GLY A 101 0.37 9.92 2.67
N TYR A 102 1.32 9.58 1.80
CA TYR A 102 1.49 10.15 0.47
C TYR A 102 1.02 9.19 -0.63
N PRO A 103 0.53 9.73 -1.76
CA PRO A 103 -0.02 8.92 -2.83
C PRO A 103 1.07 8.16 -3.56
N GLY A 104 0.79 6.89 -3.86
CA GLY A 104 1.63 6.05 -4.70
C GLY A 104 0.80 5.18 -5.62
N ILE A 105 1.36 4.83 -6.77
CA ILE A 105 0.72 3.99 -7.80
C ILE A 105 1.75 3.04 -8.41
N THR A 106 1.36 1.77 -8.61
CA THR A 106 2.18 0.80 -9.33
C THR A 106 1.64 0.64 -10.75
N VAL A 107 2.50 0.83 -11.75
CA VAL A 107 2.21 0.56 -13.17
C VAL A 107 2.86 -0.76 -13.56
N PRO A 108 2.14 -1.75 -14.12
CA PRO A 108 2.76 -2.96 -14.65
C PRO A 108 3.72 -2.63 -15.81
N VAL A 109 4.95 -3.15 -15.76
CA VAL A 109 5.99 -2.89 -16.76
C VAL A 109 6.49 -4.16 -17.46
N GLY A 110 5.87 -5.31 -17.20
CA GLY A 110 6.15 -6.58 -17.88
C GLY A 110 6.36 -7.71 -16.89
N LEU A 111 7.23 -8.66 -17.27
CA LEU A 111 7.60 -9.81 -16.45
C LEU A 111 9.07 -9.75 -16.07
N ASN A 112 9.44 -10.31 -14.93
CA ASN A 112 10.84 -10.57 -14.56
C ASN A 112 11.38 -11.82 -15.30
N ASN A 113 12.64 -12.17 -15.04
CA ASN A 113 13.29 -13.33 -15.67
C ASN A 113 12.65 -14.69 -15.31
N GLU A 114 11.82 -14.74 -14.27
CA GLU A 114 11.08 -15.93 -13.81
C GLU A 114 9.65 -15.96 -14.38
N GLY A 115 9.27 -14.98 -15.21
CA GLY A 115 7.93 -14.87 -15.76
C GLY A 115 6.89 -14.28 -14.79
N LEU A 116 7.32 -13.71 -13.67
CA LEU A 116 6.42 -13.08 -12.69
C LEU A 116 6.15 -11.61 -13.04
N PRO A 117 4.93 -11.08 -12.81
CA PRO A 117 4.61 -9.68 -13.05
C PRO A 117 5.57 -8.75 -12.31
N LYS A 118 6.03 -7.73 -13.03
CA LYS A 118 6.85 -6.65 -12.50
C LYS A 118 6.13 -5.33 -12.67
N GLY A 119 6.08 -4.56 -11.59
CA GLY A 119 5.54 -3.22 -11.53
C GLY A 119 6.63 -2.17 -11.28
N LEU A 120 6.33 -0.95 -11.68
CA LEU A 120 7.10 0.23 -11.35
C LEU A 120 6.27 1.10 -10.40
N TYR A 121 6.76 1.32 -9.18
CA TYR A 121 6.03 2.10 -8.18
C TYR A 121 6.45 3.58 -8.25
N PHE A 122 5.46 4.45 -8.45
CA PHE A 122 5.60 5.89 -8.41
C PHE A 122 5.09 6.41 -7.07
N LEU A 123 5.79 7.38 -6.49
CA LEU A 123 5.45 8.04 -5.24
C LEU A 123 5.54 9.56 -5.43
N SER A 124 4.56 10.30 -4.96
CA SER A 124 4.56 11.76 -4.97
C SER A 124 4.27 12.32 -3.58
N THR A 125 3.91 13.61 -3.49
CA THR A 125 3.54 14.29 -2.24
C THR A 125 2.04 14.36 -2.05
N ALA A 126 1.59 14.77 -0.86
CA ALA A 126 0.16 14.87 -0.57
C ALA A 126 -0.56 15.72 -1.62
N TRP A 127 -1.71 15.22 -2.09
CA TRP A 127 -2.63 15.90 -3.01
C TRP A 127 -2.14 16.05 -4.46
N ASP A 128 -1.01 15.41 -4.82
CA ASP A 128 -0.48 15.39 -6.19
C ASP A 128 -1.00 14.18 -7.01
N GLU A 129 -2.11 13.54 -6.62
CA GLU A 129 -2.66 12.35 -7.31
C GLU A 129 -2.91 12.62 -8.80
N ALA A 130 -3.35 13.82 -9.17
CA ALA A 130 -3.60 14.17 -10.57
C ALA A 130 -2.32 14.14 -11.43
N LYS A 131 -1.20 14.64 -10.90
CA LYS A 131 0.10 14.56 -11.58
C LYS A 131 0.59 13.13 -11.61
N LEU A 132 0.51 12.43 -10.48
CA LEU A 132 0.93 11.05 -10.34
C LEU A 132 0.20 10.13 -11.35
N LEU A 133 -1.12 10.29 -11.48
CA LEU A 133 -1.93 9.59 -12.48
C LEU A 133 -1.53 9.95 -13.91
N SER A 134 -1.19 11.22 -14.17
CA SER A 134 -0.73 11.65 -15.49
C SER A 134 0.59 10.97 -15.89
N TYR A 135 1.55 10.85 -14.96
CA TYR A 135 2.82 10.14 -15.19
C TYR A 135 2.60 8.64 -15.41
N ALA A 136 1.78 8.02 -14.56
CA ALA A 136 1.45 6.60 -14.65
C ALA A 136 0.77 6.28 -15.99
N TYR A 137 -0.22 7.09 -16.38
CA TYR A 137 -0.92 6.94 -17.65
C TYR A 137 0.01 7.11 -18.85
N ALA A 138 0.89 8.12 -18.84
CA ALA A 138 1.85 8.31 -19.92
C ALA A 138 2.75 7.08 -20.12
N LEU A 139 3.24 6.48 -19.03
CA LEU A 139 4.03 5.24 -19.11
C LEU A 139 3.19 4.07 -19.64
N GLU A 140 1.97 3.88 -19.12
CA GLU A 140 1.07 2.82 -19.57
C GLU A 140 0.81 2.89 -21.08
N GLN A 141 0.52 4.07 -21.61
CA GLN A 141 0.26 4.26 -23.05
C GLN A 141 1.47 3.89 -23.92
N VAL A 142 2.68 4.24 -23.48
CA VAL A 142 3.91 3.87 -24.20
C VAL A 142 4.12 2.35 -24.21
N LEU A 143 3.86 1.68 -23.07
CA LEU A 143 4.01 0.23 -22.95
C LEU A 143 2.99 -0.54 -23.81
N LEU A 144 1.74 -0.10 -23.84
CA LEU A 144 0.69 -0.68 -24.68
C LEU A 144 1.01 -0.54 -26.17
N ALA A 145 1.53 0.61 -26.59
CA ALA A 145 1.97 0.84 -27.96
C ALA A 145 3.14 -0.08 -28.36
N ALA A 146 4.11 -0.27 -27.46
CA ALA A 146 5.25 -1.16 -27.68
C ALA A 146 4.82 -2.63 -27.85
N LEU A 147 3.88 -3.10 -27.02
CA LEU A 147 3.29 -4.43 -27.13
C LEU A 147 2.51 -4.63 -28.44
N SER A 148 1.80 -3.61 -28.90
CA SER A 148 1.06 -3.67 -30.17
C SER A 148 2.00 -3.74 -31.38
N THR A 149 3.17 -3.09 -31.28
CA THR A 149 4.18 -3.06 -32.35
C THR A 149 4.91 -4.41 -32.49
N SER A 150 5.15 -5.13 -31.40
CA SER A 150 5.83 -6.44 -31.42
C SER A 150 4.97 -7.57 -31.97
N ILE A 151 3.63 -7.46 -31.92
CA ILE A 151 2.71 -8.44 -32.52
C ILE A 151 2.61 -8.25 -34.04
N SER A 152 2.84 -7.04 -34.56
CA SER A 152 2.66 -6.73 -36.00
C SER A 152 3.81 -7.18 -36.90
N THR A 153 4.98 -7.56 -36.35
CA THR A 153 6.18 -7.89 -37.15
C THR A 153 6.40 -9.39 -37.40
N THR A 154 5.47 -10.26 -36.96
CA THR A 154 5.64 -11.73 -37.01
C THR A 154 4.72 -12.46 -37.99
N VAL A 155 3.99 -11.76 -38.88
CA VAL A 155 3.24 -12.41 -39.96
C VAL A 155 4.00 -12.27 -41.27
N PRO A 156 4.68 -13.31 -41.79
CA PRO A 156 5.12 -13.31 -43.17
C PRO A 156 3.87 -13.28 -44.05
N ARG A 157 3.82 -12.35 -45.01
CA ARG A 157 2.88 -12.46 -46.12
C ARG A 157 3.33 -13.68 -46.94
N GLU A 158 2.53 -14.73 -46.94
CA GLU A 158 2.62 -15.76 -47.97
C GLU A 158 2.05 -15.17 -49.27
N ASP A 159 2.92 -15.07 -50.27
CA ASP A 159 2.58 -14.72 -51.66
C ASP A 159 2.00 -15.94 -52.41
#